data_AF-Q0Q7Q4-F1
#
_entry.id   AF-Q0Q7Q4-F1
#
_cell.length_a   1.000
_cell.length_b   1.000
_cell.length_c   1.000
_cell.angle_alpha   90.00
_cell.angle_beta   90.00
_cell.angle_gamma   90.00
#
_symmetry.space_group_name_H-M   'P 1'
#
loop_
_entity.id
_entity.type
_entity.pdbx_description
1 polymer ?
#
loop_
_entity_poly.entity_id
_entity_poly.type
_entity_poly.pdbx_seq_one_letter_code
_entity_poly.pdbx_strand_id
1 'polypeptide(L)'
;KLYYLSGKYEIQLTIGDASMENSLLSNIGHIEIDLPERPEKAPRPPLQSTEPYSRYGPKAEISHIFRIPEKLPAKQLSLVFLGLIVLPFIGFLIGLTRLGVNIKSFPSSAGSAIPALLFHGGIAAVLLLYVLFWLKLDLFTTLKGVSLL
;
A
#
# COMPACT_ATOMS: atom_id res chain seq x y z
N LYS A 1 18.74 0.63 43.48
CA LYS A 1 17.53 0.33 42.67
C LYS A 1 17.86 -0.84 41.76
N LEU A 2 17.06 -1.91 41.75
CA LEU A 2 17.38 -3.18 41.05
C LEU A 2 16.96 -3.23 39.56
N TYR A 3 16.32 -2.16 39.05
CA TYR A 3 15.97 -1.98 37.62
C TYR A 3 15.25 -3.15 36.90
N TYR A 4 14.49 -3.96 37.65
CA TYR A 4 13.79 -5.15 37.13
C TYR A 4 14.75 -6.17 36.51
N LEU A 5 15.93 -6.34 37.11
CA LEU A 5 16.90 -7.35 36.72
C LEU A 5 16.71 -8.56 37.62
N SER A 6 16.12 -9.64 37.09
CA SER A 6 16.07 -10.92 37.82
C SER A 6 17.42 -11.62 37.73
N GLY A 7 17.79 -12.34 38.79
CA GLY A 7 18.99 -13.16 38.79
C GLY A 7 19.60 -13.37 40.17
N LYS A 8 20.80 -13.94 40.16
CA LYS A 8 21.58 -14.25 41.36
C LYS A 8 22.39 -13.03 41.79
N TYR A 9 22.13 -12.56 43.00
CA TYR A 9 22.83 -11.44 43.62
C TYR A 9 23.71 -11.95 44.76
N GLU A 10 24.97 -11.52 44.79
CA GLU A 10 25.87 -11.80 45.91
C GLU A 10 25.69 -10.76 47.02
N ILE A 11 25.68 -11.23 48.26
CA ILE A 11 25.56 -10.40 49.47
C ILE A 11 26.93 -10.34 50.13
N GLN A 12 27.56 -9.16 50.08
CA GLN A 12 28.84 -8.89 50.73
C GLN A 12 28.64 -7.92 51.90
N LEU A 13 29.13 -8.30 53.08
CA LEU A 13 29.22 -7.46 54.26
C LEU A 13 30.55 -6.75 54.27
N THR A 14 30.49 -5.42 54.22
CA THR A 14 31.65 -4.54 54.32
C THR A 14 31.51 -3.70 55.58
N ILE A 15 32.42 -3.88 56.54
CA ILE A 15 32.49 -3.09 57.77
C ILE A 15 33.85 -2.38 57.80
N GLY A 16 33.82 -1.07 57.96
CA GLY A 16 35.01 -0.25 58.13
C GLY A 16 34.68 1.05 58.85
N ASP A 17 35.64 1.53 59.64
CA ASP A 17 35.59 2.80 60.35
C ASP A 17 36.95 3.50 60.23
N ALA A 18 36.98 4.83 60.37
CA ALA A 18 38.20 5.63 60.29
C ALA A 18 39.23 5.28 61.38
N SER A 19 38.78 4.66 62.48
CA SER A 19 39.64 4.21 63.59
C SER A 19 40.04 2.73 63.50
N MET A 20 39.51 1.95 62.54
CA MET A 20 39.86 0.53 62.37
C MET A 20 41.13 0.35 61.52
N GLU A 21 42.04 -0.51 61.98
CA GLU A 21 43.25 -0.86 61.22
C GLU A 21 42.98 -1.80 60.04
N ASN A 22 41.97 -2.68 60.15
CA ASN A 22 41.61 -3.65 59.11
C ASN A 22 40.10 -3.62 58.85
N SER A 23 39.70 -3.43 57.60
CA SER A 23 38.29 -3.53 57.20
C SER A 23 37.87 -5.00 57.06
N LEU A 24 36.63 -5.30 57.45
CA LEU A 24 36.05 -6.63 57.27
C LEU A 24 35.28 -6.66 55.95
N LEU A 25 35.71 -7.54 55.04
CA LEU A 25 34.97 -7.90 53.83
C LEU A 25 34.61 -9.38 53.93
N SER A 26 33.32 -9.68 54.09
CA SER A 26 32.84 -11.06 54.20
C SER A 26 31.71 -11.30 53.20
N ASN A 27 31.83 -12.35 52.39
CA ASN A 27 30.74 -12.81 51.52
C ASN A 27 29.79 -13.69 52.36
N ILE A 28 28.55 -13.23 52.54
CA ILE A 28 27.56 -13.91 53.39
C ILE A 28 26.77 -14.95 52.60
N GLY A 29 26.76 -14.84 51.26
CA GLY A 29 26.08 -15.77 50.38
C GLY A 29 25.45 -15.10 49.17
N HIS A 30 24.46 -15.77 48.59
CA HIS A 30 23.74 -15.29 47.43
C HIS A 30 22.23 -15.37 47.66
N ILE A 31 21.52 -14.43 47.06
CA ILE A 31 20.05 -14.43 46.99
C ILE A 31 19.64 -14.42 45.52
N GLU A 32 18.67 -15.27 45.19
CA GLU A 32 18.04 -15.26 43.88
C GLU A 32 16.82 -14.33 43.96
N ILE A 33 16.84 -13.27 43.15
CA ILE A 33 15.77 -12.29 43.12
C ILE A 33 15.03 -12.47 41.81
N ASP A 34 13.74 -12.76 41.90
CA ASP A 34 12.83 -12.78 40.76
C ASP A 34 11.97 -11.51 40.75
N LEU A 35 12.15 -10.68 39.72
CA LEU A 35 11.45 -9.42 39.50
C LEU A 35 10.55 -9.52 38.27
N PRO A 36 9.39 -8.81 38.26
CA PRO A 36 8.49 -8.81 37.12
C PRO A 36 9.12 -8.12 35.90
N GLU A 37 8.60 -8.44 34.72
CA GLU A 37 9.07 -7.88 33.46
C GLU A 37 8.94 -6.34 33.44
N ARG A 38 9.97 -5.68 32.89
CA ARG A 38 10.08 -4.22 32.94
C ARG A 38 8.94 -3.56 32.13
N PRO A 39 8.17 -2.62 32.73
CA PRO A 39 7.23 -1.79 31.98
C PRO A 39 7.94 -0.91 30.94
N GLU A 40 7.34 -0.71 29.77
CA GLU A 40 7.93 0.04 28.63
C GLU A 40 8.40 1.48 29.01
N LYS A 41 7.71 2.12 29.96
CA LYS A 41 8.00 3.48 30.43
C LYS A 41 8.95 3.55 31.65
N ALA A 42 9.41 2.42 32.17
CA ALA A 42 10.27 2.42 33.34
C ALA A 42 11.69 2.92 33.02
N PRO A 43 12.38 3.56 33.99
CA PRO A 43 13.78 3.97 33.82
C PRO A 43 14.65 2.77 33.41
N ARG A 44 15.37 2.93 32.30
CA ARG A 44 16.27 1.90 31.79
C ARG A 44 17.40 1.65 32.80
N PRO A 45 17.83 0.40 33.00
CA PRO A 45 19.02 0.13 33.79
C PRO A 45 20.22 0.87 33.20
N PRO A 46 21.18 1.29 34.02
CA PRO A 46 22.50 1.68 33.52
C PRO A 46 23.04 0.55 32.65
N LEU A 47 23.75 0.91 31.57
CA LEU A 47 24.36 -0.06 30.66
C LEU A 47 25.19 -1.04 31.50
N GLN A 48 24.72 -2.28 31.63
CA GLN A 48 25.49 -3.32 32.28
C GLN A 48 26.78 -3.47 31.49
N SER A 49 27.91 -3.39 32.19
CA SER A 49 29.24 -3.58 31.62
C SER A 49 29.45 -5.06 31.31
N THR A 50 28.67 -5.60 30.39
CA THR A 50 28.94 -6.91 29.80
C THR A 50 29.78 -6.64 28.56
N GLU A 51 31.04 -7.07 28.59
CA GLU A 51 32.03 -6.99 27.51
C GLU A 51 32.14 -5.61 26.83
N PRO A 52 33.24 -4.84 27.00
CA PRO A 52 33.43 -3.52 26.38
C PRO A 52 33.13 -3.45 24.87
N TYR A 53 33.23 -4.60 24.18
CA TYR A 53 33.02 -4.76 22.76
C TYR A 53 31.57 -5.06 22.34
N SER A 54 30.68 -5.45 23.26
CA SER A 54 29.28 -5.80 22.96
C SER A 54 28.46 -4.60 22.44
N ARG A 55 28.89 -3.37 22.76
CA ARG A 55 28.27 -2.12 22.31
C ARG A 55 28.38 -1.91 20.79
N TYR A 56 29.37 -2.50 20.13
CA TYR A 56 29.68 -2.26 18.71
C TYR A 56 29.21 -3.40 17.80
N GLY A 57 28.38 -4.31 18.30
CA GLY A 57 27.79 -5.39 17.51
C GLY A 57 26.82 -4.87 16.44
N PRO A 58 26.65 -5.61 15.32
CA PRO A 58 25.63 -5.29 14.33
C PRO A 58 24.24 -5.33 14.98
N LYS A 59 23.43 -4.29 14.72
CA LYS A 59 22.01 -4.29 15.11
C LYS A 59 21.23 -5.24 14.20
N ALA A 60 20.10 -5.71 14.69
CA ALA A 60 19.16 -6.47 13.86
C ALA A 60 18.73 -5.65 12.64
N GLU A 61 18.64 -6.30 11.48
CA GLU A 61 18.14 -5.70 10.24
C GLU A 61 16.65 -5.36 10.37
N ILE A 62 16.27 -4.17 9.91
CA ILE A 62 14.87 -3.72 9.90
C ILE A 62 14.28 -4.04 8.53
N SER A 63 13.42 -5.07 8.47
CA SER A 63 12.65 -5.39 7.26
C SER A 63 11.37 -4.55 7.19
N HIS A 64 11.22 -3.73 6.15
CA HIS A 64 9.98 -3.00 5.89
C HIS A 64 8.90 -3.95 5.35
N ILE A 65 7.77 -4.06 6.05
CA ILE A 65 6.64 -4.88 5.61
C ILE A 65 5.76 -4.04 4.69
N PHE A 66 5.68 -4.45 3.42
CA PHE A 66 4.79 -3.82 2.45
C PHE A 66 3.33 -4.18 2.72
N ARG A 67 2.43 -3.28 2.36
CA ARG A 67 1.00 -3.55 2.39
C ARG A 67 0.67 -4.67 1.41
N ILE A 68 -0.12 -5.63 1.87
CA ILE A 68 -0.61 -6.72 1.05
C ILE A 68 -1.55 -6.15 -0.02
N PRO A 69 -1.41 -6.51 -1.30
CA PRO A 69 -2.30 -6.05 -2.36
C PRO A 69 -3.75 -6.49 -2.09
N GLU A 70 -4.70 -5.66 -2.48
CA GLU A 70 -6.12 -5.96 -2.32
C GLU A 70 -6.53 -7.16 -3.17
N LYS A 71 -7.44 -7.99 -2.63
CA LYS A 71 -7.93 -9.18 -3.32
C LYS A 71 -8.87 -8.77 -4.46
N LEU A 72 -8.50 -9.09 -5.69
CA LEU A 72 -9.35 -8.89 -6.87
C LEU A 72 -10.45 -9.95 -6.96
N PRO A 73 -11.61 -9.63 -7.58
CA PRO A 73 -12.67 -10.61 -7.83
C PRO A 73 -12.23 -11.68 -8.84
N ALA A 74 -12.92 -12.81 -8.85
CA ALA A 74 -12.68 -13.89 -9.81
C ALA A 74 -12.98 -13.42 -11.24
N LYS A 75 -12.04 -13.64 -12.18
CA LYS A 75 -12.17 -13.22 -13.59
C LYS A 75 -13.46 -13.70 -14.25
N GLN A 76 -13.92 -14.89 -13.90
CA GLN A 76 -15.15 -15.47 -14.45
C GLN A 76 -16.39 -14.61 -14.13
N LEU A 77 -16.45 -14.06 -12.91
CA LEU A 77 -17.55 -13.19 -12.50
C LEU A 77 -17.56 -11.92 -13.34
N SER A 78 -16.40 -11.29 -13.52
CA SER A 78 -16.27 -10.08 -14.36
C SER A 78 -16.69 -10.33 -15.81
N LEU A 79 -16.35 -11.49 -16.38
CA LEU A 79 -16.73 -11.86 -17.74
C LEU A 79 -18.24 -12.08 -17.90
N VAL A 80 -18.89 -12.71 -16.92
CA VAL A 80 -20.35 -12.88 -16.92
C VAL A 80 -21.05 -11.52 -16.94
N PHE A 81 -20.65 -10.59 -16.08
CA PHE A 81 -21.23 -9.24 -16.08
C PHE A 81 -20.95 -8.45 -17.36
N LEU A 82 -19.75 -8.59 -17.94
CA LEU A 82 -19.47 -8.02 -19.26
C LEU A 82 -20.45 -8.54 -20.32
N GLY A 83 -20.69 -9.86 -20.33
CA GLY A 83 -21.69 -10.47 -21.21
C GLY A 83 -23.10 -9.92 -20.98
N LEU A 84 -23.52 -9.79 -19.72
CA LEU A 84 -24.83 -9.24 -19.36
C LEU A 84 -25.00 -7.78 -19.81
N ILE A 85 -23.93 -6.98 -19.81
CA ILE A 85 -23.95 -5.59 -20.28
C ILE A 85 -24.02 -5.51 -21.82
N VAL A 86 -23.32 -6.41 -22.52
CA VAL A 86 -23.31 -6.45 -23.99
C VAL A 86 -24.62 -7.03 -24.56
N LEU A 87 -25.28 -7.93 -23.83
CA LEU A 87 -26.51 -8.59 -24.25
C LEU A 87 -27.65 -7.63 -24.66
N PRO A 88 -28.06 -6.62 -23.86
CA PRO A 88 -29.10 -5.67 -24.27
C PRO A 88 -28.70 -4.84 -25.49
N PHE A 89 -27.41 -4.54 -25.68
CA PHE A 89 -26.93 -3.84 -26.87
C PHE A 89 -27.10 -4.70 -28.14
N ILE A 90 -26.76 -6.00 -28.07
CA ILE A 90 -27.04 -6.94 -29.17
C ILE A 90 -28.54 -7.04 -29.43
N GLY A 91 -29.35 -7.16 -28.37
CA GLY A 91 -30.80 -7.18 -28.48
C GLY A 91 -31.36 -5.93 -29.17
N PHE A 92 -30.82 -4.76 -28.85
CA PHE A 92 -31.16 -3.49 -29.51
C PHE A 92 -30.83 -3.52 -31.01
N LEU A 93 -29.63 -3.98 -31.40
CA LEU A 93 -29.24 -4.11 -32.82
C LEU A 93 -30.16 -5.07 -33.58
N ILE A 94 -30.50 -6.21 -32.98
CA ILE A 94 -31.47 -7.16 -33.57
C ILE A 94 -32.84 -6.49 -33.70
N GLY A 95 -33.29 -5.76 -32.67
CA GLY A 95 -34.51 -4.98 -32.70
C GLY A 95 -34.57 -4.00 -33.87
N LEU A 96 -33.50 -3.24 -34.11
CA LEU A 96 -33.42 -2.30 -35.24
C LEU A 96 -33.63 -2.99 -36.59
N THR A 97 -33.04 -4.18 -36.79
CA THR A 97 -33.23 -4.96 -38.03
C THR A 97 -34.65 -5.49 -38.17
N ARG A 98 -35.29 -5.92 -37.08
CA ARG A 98 -36.68 -6.39 -37.06
C ARG A 98 -37.68 -5.28 -37.31
N LEU A 99 -37.40 -4.06 -36.86
CA LEU A 99 -38.23 -2.87 -37.13
C LEU A 99 -38.07 -2.32 -38.56
N GLY A 100 -37.14 -2.84 -39.35
CA GLY A 100 -36.91 -2.38 -40.72
C GLY A 100 -36.27 -0.99 -40.79
N VAL A 101 -35.54 -0.58 -39.74
CA VAL A 101 -34.76 0.67 -39.74
C VAL A 101 -33.79 0.63 -40.91
N ASN A 102 -33.84 1.67 -41.75
CA ASN A 102 -33.06 1.74 -42.98
C ASN A 102 -32.28 3.05 -43.05
N ILE A 103 -31.26 3.06 -43.91
CA ILE A 103 -30.37 4.22 -44.15
C ILE A 103 -30.61 4.77 -45.57
N LYS A 104 -31.78 4.48 -46.18
CA LYS A 104 -32.05 4.80 -47.59
C LYS A 104 -32.13 6.30 -47.87
N SER A 105 -32.41 7.09 -46.84
CA SER A 105 -32.46 8.56 -46.92
C SER A 105 -31.09 9.23 -46.84
N PHE A 106 -29.99 8.47 -46.78
CA PHE A 106 -28.66 9.06 -46.76
C PHE A 106 -28.34 9.70 -48.12
N PRO A 107 -27.92 10.99 -48.14
CA PRO A 107 -27.72 11.71 -49.38
C PRO A 107 -26.61 11.06 -50.21
N SER A 108 -26.95 10.66 -51.43
CA SER A 108 -26.04 9.97 -52.37
C SER A 108 -25.50 10.88 -53.47
N SER A 109 -26.02 12.10 -53.59
CA SER A 109 -25.52 13.10 -54.54
C SER A 109 -24.28 13.79 -53.99
N ALA A 110 -23.25 13.99 -54.81
CA ALA A 110 -21.95 14.52 -54.37
C ALA A 110 -22.08 15.85 -53.57
N GLY A 111 -22.99 16.75 -53.94
CA GLY A 111 -23.21 18.02 -53.23
C GLY A 111 -23.83 17.90 -51.83
N SER A 112 -24.58 16.83 -51.54
CA SER A 112 -25.25 16.64 -50.24
C SER A 112 -24.59 15.52 -49.41
N ALA A 113 -23.89 14.59 -50.04
CA ALA A 113 -23.15 13.51 -49.38
C ALA A 113 -21.93 14.02 -48.59
N ILE A 114 -21.19 14.99 -49.15
CA ILE A 114 -19.98 15.56 -48.52
C ILE A 114 -20.27 16.16 -47.13
N PRO A 115 -21.23 17.09 -46.95
CA PRO A 115 -21.52 17.65 -45.62
C PRO A 115 -22.09 16.60 -44.66
N ALA A 116 -22.90 15.65 -45.15
CA ALA A 116 -23.41 14.55 -44.33
C ALA A 116 -22.30 13.64 -43.80
N LEU A 117 -21.32 13.31 -44.65
CA LEU A 117 -20.14 12.52 -44.27
C LEU A 117 -19.23 13.29 -43.30
N LEU A 118 -19.00 14.59 -43.53
CA LEU A 118 -18.22 15.42 -42.61
C LEU A 118 -18.86 15.51 -41.23
N PHE A 119 -20.17 15.65 -41.15
CA PHE A 119 -20.89 15.69 -39.87
C PHE A 119 -20.76 14.37 -39.10
N HIS A 120 -21.07 13.23 -39.73
CA HIS A 120 -20.96 11.92 -39.08
C HIS A 120 -19.50 11.54 -38.80
N GLY A 121 -18.59 11.95 -39.69
CA GLY A 121 -17.15 11.82 -39.52
C GLY A 121 -16.64 12.61 -38.31
N GLY A 122 -17.15 13.83 -38.09
CA GLY A 122 -16.86 14.64 -36.90
C GLY A 122 -17.31 13.95 -35.62
N ILE A 123 -18.54 13.41 -35.59
CA ILE A 123 -19.05 12.62 -34.46
C ILE A 123 -18.15 11.40 -34.19
N ALA A 124 -17.82 10.64 -35.23
CA ALA A 124 -16.96 9.47 -35.12
C ALA A 124 -15.55 9.84 -34.65
N ALA A 125 -15.01 10.96 -35.10
CA ALA A 125 -13.70 11.45 -34.72
C ALA A 125 -13.66 11.92 -33.25
N VAL A 126 -14.70 12.60 -32.76
CA VAL A 126 -14.82 12.95 -31.33
C VAL A 126 -14.92 11.70 -30.46
N LEU A 127 -15.74 10.72 -30.84
CA LEU A 127 -15.83 9.45 -30.12
C LEU A 127 -14.50 8.68 -30.11
N LEU A 128 -13.80 8.64 -31.25
CA LEU A 128 -12.48 8.04 -31.35
C LEU A 128 -11.48 8.77 -30.45
N LEU A 129 -11.51 10.09 -30.43
CA LEU A 129 -10.63 10.90 -29.59
C LEU A 129 -10.84 10.59 -28.09
N TYR A 130 -12.09 10.37 -27.65
CA TYR A 130 -12.35 9.91 -26.28
C TYR A 130 -11.77 8.53 -25.98
N VAL A 131 -11.84 7.58 -26.92
CA VAL A 131 -11.20 6.27 -26.76
C VAL A 131 -9.68 6.42 -26.66
N LEU A 132 -9.08 7.27 -27.50
CA LEU A 132 -7.64 7.53 -27.46
C LEU A 132 -7.21 8.24 -26.17
N PHE A 133 -8.03 9.17 -25.66
CA PHE A 133 -7.85 9.79 -24.34
C PHE A 133 -7.88 8.77 -23.21
N TRP A 134 -8.85 7.85 -23.23
CA TRP A 134 -8.93 6.79 -22.23
C TRP A 134 -7.73 5.84 -22.28
N LEU A 135 -7.19 5.56 -23.46
CA LEU A 135 -6.07 4.63 -23.63
C LEU A 135 -4.71 5.26 -23.29
N LYS A 136 -4.43 6.46 -23.82
CA LYS A 136 -3.04 6.96 -23.92
C LYS A 136 -2.88 8.50 -23.95
N LEU A 137 -3.85 9.29 -24.44
CA LEU A 137 -3.61 10.72 -24.66
C LEU A 137 -3.69 11.53 -23.35
N ASP A 138 -2.87 12.56 -23.27
CA ASP A 138 -2.95 13.56 -22.21
C ASP A 138 -4.12 14.53 -22.42
N LEU A 139 -4.54 15.17 -21.32
CA LEU A 139 -5.64 16.13 -21.33
C LEU A 139 -5.41 17.29 -22.32
N PHE A 140 -4.22 17.89 -22.32
CA PHE A 140 -3.91 19.02 -23.20
C PHE A 140 -3.86 18.63 -24.69
N THR A 141 -3.39 17.42 -25.00
CA THR A 141 -3.36 16.90 -26.37
C THR A 141 -4.78 16.63 -26.85
N THR A 142 -5.63 16.07 -25.98
CA THR A 142 -7.05 15.83 -26.26
C THR A 142 -7.81 17.14 -26.48
N LEU A 143 -7.59 18.15 -25.63
CA LEU A 143 -8.18 19.49 -25.78
C LEU A 143 -7.82 20.15 -27.11
N LYS A 144 -6.55 20.04 -27.54
CA LYS A 144 -6.12 20.51 -28.87
C LYS A 144 -6.80 19.74 -29.99
N GLY A 145 -6.91 18.42 -29.86
CA GLY A 145 -7.60 17.56 -30.82
C GLY A 145 -9.08 17.92 -30.98
N VAL A 146 -9.79 18.15 -29.87
CA VAL A 146 -11.19 18.62 -29.90
C VAL A 146 -11.29 20.02 -30.53
N SER A 147 -10.36 20.93 -30.24
CA SER A 147 -10.39 22.28 -30.82
C SER A 147 -10.16 22.32 -32.35
N LEU A 148 -9.58 21.27 -32.92
CA LEU A 148 -9.35 21.13 -34.35
C LEU A 148 -10.54 20.47 -35.09
N LEU A 149 -11.32 19.66 -34.37
CA LEU A 149 -12.47 18.91 -34.84
C LEU A 149 -13.76 19.76 -34.81
#